data_AF-A0A2M9U361-F1
#
_entry.id   AF-A0A2M9U361-F1
#
_cell.length_a   1.000
_cell.length_b   1.000
_cell.length_c   1.000
_cell.angle_alpha   90.00
_cell.angle_beta   90.00
_cell.angle_gamma   90.00
#
_symmetry.space_group_name_H-M   'P 1'
#
loop_
_entity.id
_entity.type
_entity.pdbx_description
1 polymer ?
#
loop_
_entity_poly.entity_id
_entity_poly.type
_entity_poly.pdbx_seq_one_letter_code
_entity_poly.pdbx_strand_id
1 'polypeptide(L)'
;MKKLVYSVLFFNLLILSSCSDDDSITIETEQPDNEVVSGNITENTVWTKDNVYTLEGKVIVDGGATLTIEAGTLIKGAEGVETQASALIIDRDAKLIANGTADEPIIFTSVLDEIESGDLESPNLTVDDRGLWGGLIILGNAPVSLEGDVTEQLIEGIPPGSGYGLYGGDNPNDNSGSIQYISLRHGGANIGEGNEINGFTTGGVGSGTHINHIEVIANLDDGVEFFGGTHDASNIVVWGVGDDSVDLDQAYSGTINNVAIVQTNVSDHGLEIDGPEGEALTGEFTLNNVTIFSDNSVSNANSGNREYAQFRSNAMGSVNNVLLVGGTQGTDFTLQDNENVIDNYNNAKLTFSNIEVVLPSSASGLEDVFIDSSGLTSFTSDANNFANIINNIDDASVGADLSVFEWSWTYQAAEF
;
A
#
# COMPACT_ATOMS: atom_id res chain seq x y z
N MET A 1 -18.23 31.87 -101.26
CA MET A 1 -18.12 30.40 -101.32
C MET A 1 -17.29 29.92 -100.14
N LYS A 2 -17.89 29.06 -99.30
CA LYS A 2 -17.28 28.02 -98.42
C LYS A 2 -16.12 28.41 -97.49
N LYS A 3 -16.39 28.50 -96.17
CA LYS A 3 -16.10 27.52 -95.08
C LYS A 3 -14.66 27.67 -94.52
N LEU A 4 -14.47 28.18 -93.30
CA LEU A 4 -14.57 27.50 -91.99
C LEU A 4 -13.47 26.43 -91.80
N VAL A 5 -12.58 26.60 -90.82
CA VAL A 5 -12.45 25.77 -89.60
C VAL A 5 -11.16 26.14 -88.84
N TYR A 6 -11.32 26.34 -87.53
CA TYR A 6 -10.31 26.56 -86.51
C TYR A 6 -9.43 25.33 -86.27
N SER A 7 -8.15 25.53 -85.96
CA SER A 7 -7.43 24.71 -84.98
C SER A 7 -6.18 25.47 -84.51
N VAL A 8 -6.23 25.97 -83.28
CA VAL A 8 -5.08 26.56 -82.56
C VAL A 8 -4.34 25.42 -81.87
N LEU A 9 -3.09 25.17 -82.25
CA LEU A 9 -2.17 24.32 -81.49
C LEU A 9 -1.48 25.19 -80.44
N PHE A 10 -1.77 24.95 -79.16
CA PHE A 10 -1.09 25.59 -78.03
C PHE A 10 0.17 24.79 -77.65
N PHE A 11 1.24 25.54 -77.41
CA PHE A 11 2.57 25.10 -76.98
C PHE A 11 2.50 24.48 -75.58
N ASN A 12 3.04 23.27 -75.40
CA ASN A 12 3.27 22.69 -74.08
C ASN A 12 4.53 23.33 -73.47
N LEU A 13 4.34 24.09 -72.38
CA LEU A 13 5.41 24.51 -71.48
C LEU A 13 5.04 23.98 -70.09
N LEU A 14 5.92 23.15 -69.51
CA LEU A 14 5.76 22.59 -68.17
C LEU A 14 5.71 23.71 -67.13
N ILE A 15 4.69 23.66 -66.28
CA ILE A 15 4.67 24.27 -64.95
C ILE A 15 4.26 23.16 -63.99
N LEU A 16 5.16 22.84 -63.05
CA LEU A 16 4.89 21.95 -61.92
C LEU A 16 3.98 22.70 -60.93
N SER A 17 2.76 22.19 -60.75
CA SER A 17 1.85 22.57 -59.66
C SER A 17 1.76 21.39 -58.71
N SER A 18 2.17 21.60 -57.46
CA SER A 18 2.01 20.66 -56.35
C SER A 18 0.55 20.65 -55.92
N CYS A 19 -0.11 19.50 -56.03
CA CYS A 19 -1.36 19.19 -55.33
C CYS A 19 -1.12 17.88 -54.59
N SER A 20 -1.12 17.90 -53.28
CA SER A 20 -1.41 16.71 -52.46
C SER A 20 -2.69 17.03 -51.69
N ASP A 21 -3.79 16.51 -52.21
CA ASP A 21 -4.97 16.21 -51.41
C ASP A 21 -4.59 15.01 -50.54
N ASP A 22 -4.32 15.24 -49.26
CA ASP A 22 -4.34 14.22 -48.22
C ASP A 22 -4.99 14.89 -47.00
N ASP A 23 -6.32 14.83 -46.94
CA ASP A 23 -7.04 14.99 -45.69
C ASP A 23 -6.72 13.78 -44.81
N SER A 24 -5.54 13.80 -44.18
CA SER A 24 -5.24 12.93 -43.06
C SER A 24 -6.07 13.39 -41.88
N ILE A 25 -7.05 12.58 -41.47
CA ILE A 25 -7.70 12.71 -40.16
C ILE A 25 -6.59 12.45 -39.13
N THR A 26 -6.04 13.51 -38.57
CA THR A 26 -5.24 13.44 -37.34
C THR A 26 -6.21 13.12 -36.21
N ILE A 27 -6.18 11.87 -35.72
CA ILE A 27 -6.67 11.58 -34.38
C ILE A 27 -5.60 12.19 -33.46
N GLU A 28 -5.83 13.41 -33.00
CA GLU A 28 -5.11 13.93 -31.84
C GLU A 28 -5.56 13.06 -30.67
N THR A 29 -4.66 12.23 -30.16
CA THR A 29 -4.80 11.72 -28.79
C THR A 29 -4.68 12.95 -27.90
N GLU A 30 -5.77 13.36 -27.25
CA GLU A 30 -5.69 14.37 -26.20
C GLU A 30 -4.71 13.83 -25.15
N GLN A 31 -3.57 14.50 -25.01
CA GLN A 31 -2.66 14.25 -23.91
C GLN A 31 -3.40 14.66 -22.63
N PRO A 32 -3.37 13.86 -21.55
CA PRO A 32 -4.08 14.22 -20.34
C PRO A 32 -3.60 15.58 -19.82
N ASP A 33 -4.53 16.42 -19.38
CA ASP A 33 -4.21 17.73 -18.83
C ASP A 33 -3.53 17.55 -17.46
N ASN A 34 -2.47 18.30 -17.19
CA ASN A 34 -1.80 18.28 -15.88
C ASN A 34 -2.48 19.27 -14.93
N GLU A 35 -3.10 18.76 -13.86
CA GLU A 35 -3.73 19.57 -12.81
C GLU A 35 -2.89 19.55 -11.53
N VAL A 36 -2.47 20.72 -11.04
CA VAL A 36 -1.80 20.85 -9.74
C VAL A 36 -2.84 21.05 -8.65
N VAL A 37 -2.80 20.22 -7.61
CA VAL A 37 -3.71 20.28 -6.46
C VAL A 37 -2.90 20.56 -5.19
N SER A 38 -3.37 21.48 -4.36
CA SER A 38 -2.72 21.86 -3.11
C SER A 38 -3.76 22.29 -2.06
N GLY A 39 -3.43 22.15 -0.78
CA GLY A 39 -4.27 22.62 0.32
C GLY A 39 -5.57 21.82 0.49
N ASN A 40 -6.65 22.49 0.87
CA ASN A 40 -7.88 21.83 1.30
C ASN A 40 -8.91 21.68 0.16
N ILE A 41 -9.46 20.48 0.03
CA ILE A 41 -10.66 20.17 -0.74
C ILE A 41 -11.85 20.24 0.22
N THR A 42 -12.58 21.36 0.19
CA THR A 42 -13.69 21.66 1.12
C THR A 42 -15.08 21.37 0.53
N GLU A 43 -15.14 20.98 -0.73
CA GLU A 43 -16.38 20.64 -1.43
C GLU A 43 -16.20 19.34 -2.20
N ASN A 44 -17.31 18.65 -2.49
CA ASN A 44 -17.28 17.42 -3.27
C ASN A 44 -16.57 17.65 -4.61
N THR A 45 -15.54 16.86 -4.85
CA THR A 45 -14.64 17.00 -6.00
C THR A 45 -14.52 15.67 -6.71
N VAL A 46 -14.41 15.72 -8.04
CA VAL A 46 -14.19 14.55 -8.89
C VAL A 46 -12.87 14.73 -9.62
N TRP A 47 -11.99 13.74 -9.50
CA TRP A 47 -10.78 13.59 -10.30
C TRP A 47 -11.03 12.56 -11.39
N THR A 48 -10.73 12.94 -12.64
CA THR A 48 -11.05 12.15 -13.83
C THR A 48 -9.79 11.61 -14.50
N LYS A 49 -9.89 10.47 -15.16
CA LYS A 49 -8.72 9.83 -15.82
C LYS A 49 -8.15 10.60 -17.01
N ASP A 50 -8.91 11.57 -17.53
CA ASP A 50 -8.47 12.48 -18.58
C ASP A 50 -7.41 13.49 -18.08
N ASN A 51 -7.14 13.52 -16.77
CA ASN A 51 -6.13 14.38 -16.16
C ASN A 51 -5.06 13.58 -15.42
N VAL A 52 -3.87 14.16 -15.32
CA VAL A 52 -2.85 13.75 -14.35
C VAL A 52 -2.85 14.78 -13.20
N TYR A 53 -3.07 14.31 -11.98
CA TYR A 53 -3.13 15.17 -10.80
C TYR A 53 -1.77 15.22 -10.10
N THR A 54 -1.21 16.39 -9.89
CA THR A 54 0.02 16.58 -9.12
C THR A 54 -0.30 17.15 -7.73
N LEU A 55 -0.05 16.39 -6.67
CA LEU A 55 -0.19 16.85 -5.28
C LEU A 55 1.01 17.73 -4.93
N GLU A 56 0.79 19.02 -4.66
CA GLU A 56 1.80 19.94 -4.18
C GLU A 56 1.64 20.14 -2.67
N GLY A 57 2.51 19.45 -1.90
CA GLY A 57 2.39 19.37 -0.46
C GLY A 57 1.23 18.48 -0.01
N LYS A 58 0.79 18.66 1.23
CA LYS A 58 -0.33 17.91 1.79
C LYS A 58 -1.64 18.43 1.21
N VAL A 59 -2.39 17.56 0.53
CA VAL A 59 -3.74 17.81 0.04
C VAL A 59 -4.71 17.17 1.01
N ILE A 60 -5.59 17.97 1.60
CA ILE A 60 -6.49 17.55 2.68
C ILE A 60 -7.93 17.56 2.16
N VAL A 61 -8.60 16.42 2.17
CA VAL A 61 -10.05 16.36 1.97
C VAL A 61 -10.68 16.64 3.32
N ASP A 62 -11.28 17.82 3.45
CA ASP A 62 -11.79 18.35 4.71
C ASP A 62 -13.11 17.67 5.11
N GLY A 63 -13.39 17.64 6.41
CA GLY A 63 -14.55 16.95 6.98
C GLY A 63 -15.87 17.40 6.33
N GLY A 64 -16.64 16.44 5.81
CA GLY A 64 -17.89 16.66 5.10
C GLY A 64 -17.77 16.77 3.58
N ALA A 65 -16.56 16.83 3.02
CA ALA A 65 -16.33 16.70 1.59
C ALA A 65 -16.16 15.24 1.16
N THR A 66 -16.41 14.97 -0.12
CA THR A 66 -16.12 13.68 -0.76
C THR A 66 -15.21 13.91 -1.96
N LEU A 67 -14.04 13.26 -1.97
CA LEU A 67 -13.21 13.14 -3.15
C LEU A 67 -13.57 11.85 -3.87
N THR A 68 -14.00 11.96 -5.13
CA THR A 68 -14.20 10.81 -6.03
C THR A 68 -13.09 10.77 -7.05
N ILE A 69 -12.42 9.64 -7.18
CA ILE A 69 -11.34 9.42 -8.17
C ILE A 69 -11.82 8.35 -9.14
N GLU A 70 -11.87 8.69 -10.43
CA GLU A 70 -12.24 7.74 -11.48
C GLU A 70 -11.15 6.67 -11.68
N ALA A 71 -11.57 5.48 -12.10
CA ALA A 71 -10.65 4.39 -12.47
C ALA A 71 -9.66 4.85 -13.54
N GLY A 72 -8.40 4.40 -13.44
CA GLY A 72 -7.32 4.77 -14.38
C GLY A 72 -6.72 6.15 -14.16
N THR A 73 -7.14 6.89 -13.13
CA THR A 73 -6.54 8.20 -12.82
C THR A 73 -5.10 8.03 -12.33
N LEU A 74 -4.19 8.84 -12.88
CA LEU A 74 -2.80 8.94 -12.45
C LEU A 74 -2.62 10.16 -11.53
N ILE A 75 -2.08 9.92 -10.35
CA ILE A 75 -1.79 10.94 -9.34
C ILE A 75 -0.30 10.90 -9.02
N LYS A 76 0.35 12.07 -8.99
CA LYS A 76 1.78 12.23 -8.73
C LYS A 76 2.03 13.14 -7.52
N GLY A 77 2.79 12.69 -6.54
CA GLY A 77 3.27 13.53 -5.45
C GLY A 77 4.47 14.38 -5.91
N ALA A 78 4.39 15.69 -5.72
CA ALA A 78 5.53 16.58 -5.93
C ALA A 78 6.62 16.32 -4.90
N GLU A 79 7.88 16.54 -5.28
CA GLU A 79 9.02 16.42 -4.37
C GLU A 79 8.85 17.33 -3.14
N GLY A 80 9.20 16.80 -1.97
CA GLY A 80 9.19 17.53 -0.71
C GLY A 80 9.91 16.72 0.36
N VAL A 81 10.48 17.40 1.35
CA VAL A 81 11.13 16.78 2.51
C VAL A 81 10.51 17.32 3.78
N GLU A 82 10.61 16.59 4.89
CA GLU A 82 10.04 17.04 6.16
C GLU A 82 8.54 17.35 6.01
N THR A 83 8.04 18.36 6.72
CA THR A 83 6.63 18.76 6.67
C THR A 83 6.13 19.13 5.26
N GLN A 84 7.03 19.34 4.29
CA GLN A 84 6.70 19.66 2.91
C GLN A 84 6.48 18.43 2.01
N ALA A 85 6.69 17.20 2.49
CA ALA A 85 6.37 16.00 1.73
C ALA A 85 4.89 15.99 1.30
N SER A 86 4.67 15.69 0.02
CA SER A 86 3.34 15.66 -0.58
C SER A 86 2.59 14.40 -0.18
N ALA A 87 1.34 14.53 0.23
CA ALA A 87 0.50 13.39 0.63
C ALA A 87 -0.97 13.71 0.38
N LEU A 88 -1.80 12.68 0.22
CA LEU A 88 -3.26 12.82 0.21
C LEU A 88 -3.79 12.38 1.57
N ILE A 89 -4.53 13.28 2.24
CA ILE A 89 -5.08 13.05 3.57
C ILE A 89 -6.60 13.17 3.48
N ILE A 90 -7.29 12.10 3.85
CA ILE A 90 -8.74 12.09 4.01
C ILE A 90 -9.02 12.26 5.50
N ASP A 91 -9.39 13.47 5.91
CA ASP A 91 -9.60 13.79 7.32
C ASP A 91 -10.90 13.15 7.84
N ARG A 92 -11.07 13.11 9.17
CA ARG A 92 -12.32 12.62 9.76
C ARG A 92 -13.54 13.31 9.16
N ASP A 93 -14.63 12.55 9.03
CA ASP A 93 -15.89 12.94 8.38
C ASP A 93 -15.82 13.23 6.87
N ALA A 94 -14.64 13.20 6.25
CA ALA A 94 -14.49 13.20 4.80
C ALA A 94 -14.65 11.79 4.21
N LYS A 95 -14.75 11.70 2.89
CA LYS A 95 -14.83 10.41 2.17
C LYS A 95 -13.93 10.37 0.94
N LEU A 96 -13.35 9.20 0.72
CA LEU A 96 -12.68 8.84 -0.52
C LEU A 96 -13.47 7.76 -1.26
N ILE A 97 -13.89 8.07 -2.48
CA ILE A 97 -14.48 7.10 -3.41
C ILE A 97 -13.49 6.92 -4.56
N ALA A 98 -12.56 5.98 -4.38
CA ALA A 98 -11.50 5.67 -5.33
C ALA A 98 -11.63 4.20 -5.75
N ASN A 99 -12.42 3.96 -6.80
CA ASN A 99 -12.74 2.63 -7.27
C ASN A 99 -12.12 2.40 -8.65
N GLY A 100 -10.84 2.05 -8.65
CA GLY A 100 -10.17 1.51 -9.83
C GLY A 100 -10.74 0.16 -10.25
N THR A 101 -10.18 -0.40 -11.31
CA THR A 101 -10.47 -1.76 -11.75
C THR A 101 -9.19 -2.50 -12.08
N ALA A 102 -9.26 -3.81 -12.28
CA ALA A 102 -8.09 -4.59 -12.71
C ALA A 102 -7.47 -4.07 -14.03
N ASP A 103 -8.29 -3.56 -14.95
CA ASP A 103 -7.81 -3.03 -16.24
C ASP A 103 -7.41 -1.54 -16.16
N GLU A 104 -7.95 -0.80 -15.19
CA GLU A 104 -7.75 0.64 -15.00
C GLU A 104 -7.54 0.94 -13.51
N PRO A 105 -6.40 0.50 -12.90
CA PRO A 105 -6.12 0.81 -11.51
C PRO A 105 -5.87 2.31 -11.33
N ILE A 106 -6.10 2.81 -10.13
CA ILE A 106 -5.71 4.18 -9.75
C ILE A 106 -4.26 4.12 -9.27
N ILE A 107 -3.38 4.91 -9.87
CA ILE A 107 -1.95 4.89 -9.55
C ILE A 107 -1.57 6.20 -8.87
N PHE A 108 -0.98 6.08 -7.67
CA PHE A 108 -0.26 7.16 -7.01
C PHE A 108 1.24 6.87 -7.08
N THR A 109 2.02 7.85 -7.50
CA THR A 109 3.48 7.75 -7.64
C THR A 109 4.15 9.11 -7.43
N SER A 110 5.44 9.23 -7.70
CA SER A 110 6.18 10.50 -7.67
C SER A 110 6.11 11.24 -9.01
N VAL A 111 6.30 12.56 -9.01
CA VAL A 111 6.59 13.34 -10.22
C VAL A 111 7.88 12.92 -10.94
N LEU A 112 8.76 12.18 -10.27
CA LEU A 112 9.97 11.60 -10.86
C LEU A 112 9.70 10.32 -11.66
N ASP A 113 8.51 9.74 -11.52
CA ASP A 113 8.07 8.60 -12.31
C ASP A 113 7.65 9.09 -13.71
N GLU A 114 8.32 8.57 -14.75
CA GLU A 114 8.03 8.88 -16.15
C GLU A 114 6.83 8.09 -16.70
N ILE A 115 6.11 7.35 -15.85
CA ILE A 115 4.86 6.65 -16.20
C ILE A 115 3.81 7.59 -16.79
N GLU A 116 3.13 7.14 -17.84
CA GLU A 116 2.02 7.84 -18.49
C GLU A 116 0.66 7.20 -18.12
N SER A 117 -0.44 7.94 -18.30
CA SER A 117 -1.79 7.41 -18.00
C SER A 117 -2.10 6.18 -18.85
N GLY A 118 -2.49 5.09 -18.18
CA GLY A 118 -2.78 3.80 -18.81
C GLY A 118 -1.61 2.82 -18.80
N ASP A 119 -0.40 3.25 -18.43
CA ASP A 119 0.70 2.34 -18.15
C ASP A 119 0.49 1.64 -16.80
N LEU A 120 0.97 0.40 -16.70
CA LEU A 120 0.97 -0.37 -15.44
C LEU A 120 2.33 -0.38 -14.76
N GLU A 121 3.42 -0.26 -15.51
CA GLU A 121 4.80 -0.37 -15.01
C GLU A 121 5.52 0.97 -15.15
N SER A 122 6.34 1.33 -14.15
CA SER A 122 7.20 2.52 -14.30
C SER A 122 8.29 2.24 -15.36
N PRO A 123 8.53 3.17 -16.31
CA PRO A 123 9.57 3.00 -17.31
C PRO A 123 10.98 3.33 -16.77
N ASN A 124 11.10 4.03 -15.63
CA ASN A 124 12.37 4.56 -15.13
C ASN A 124 12.63 4.31 -13.64
N LEU A 125 11.59 4.21 -12.81
CA LEU A 125 11.73 3.88 -11.38
C LEU A 125 11.62 2.38 -11.17
N THR A 126 12.24 1.92 -10.09
CA THR A 126 12.32 0.52 -9.71
C THR A 126 11.94 0.34 -8.25
N VAL A 127 11.89 -0.91 -7.78
CA VAL A 127 11.66 -1.20 -6.36
C VAL A 127 12.72 -0.54 -5.44
N ASP A 128 13.86 -0.13 -5.98
CA ASP A 128 14.92 0.53 -5.21
C ASP A 128 14.67 2.01 -4.94
N ASP A 129 13.73 2.65 -5.65
CA ASP A 129 13.46 4.09 -5.56
C ASP A 129 12.34 4.34 -4.53
N ARG A 130 12.67 4.93 -3.38
CA ARG A 130 11.75 5.08 -2.23
C ARG A 130 11.75 6.50 -1.68
N GLY A 131 10.73 6.86 -0.91
CA GLY A 131 10.67 8.11 -0.14
C GLY A 131 10.49 9.35 -1.01
N LEU A 132 9.89 9.20 -2.20
CA LEU A 132 9.80 10.26 -3.21
C LEU A 132 8.55 11.15 -3.03
N TRP A 133 7.59 10.70 -2.22
CA TRP A 133 6.44 11.45 -1.70
C TRP A 133 5.96 10.77 -0.40
N GLY A 134 4.95 11.35 0.27
CA GLY A 134 4.43 10.85 1.55
C GLY A 134 3.66 9.55 1.39
N GLY A 135 2.38 9.63 1.05
CA GLY A 135 1.51 8.46 0.95
C GLY A 135 0.04 8.83 0.98
N LEU A 136 -0.82 7.84 1.19
CA LEU A 136 -2.25 8.00 1.34
C LEU A 136 -2.66 7.73 2.80
N ILE A 137 -3.24 8.73 3.46
CA ILE A 137 -3.71 8.66 4.84
C ILE A 137 -5.24 8.78 4.86
N ILE A 138 -5.93 7.85 5.52
CA ILE A 138 -7.39 7.88 5.70
C ILE A 138 -7.73 7.83 7.18
N LEU A 139 -8.43 8.86 7.67
CA LEU A 139 -8.74 9.02 9.08
C LEU A 139 -10.25 8.91 9.30
N GLY A 140 -10.63 8.14 10.33
CA GLY A 140 -12.01 7.83 10.66
C GLY A 140 -12.35 8.07 12.13
N ASN A 141 -13.63 7.83 12.42
CA ASN A 141 -14.24 8.04 13.74
C ASN A 141 -14.42 6.74 14.56
N ALA A 142 -13.83 5.63 14.12
CA ALA A 142 -13.91 4.36 14.83
C ALA A 142 -12.98 4.31 16.05
N PRO A 143 -13.27 3.42 17.02
CA PRO A 143 -12.45 3.29 18.22
C PRO A 143 -11.00 2.90 17.92
N VAL A 144 -10.10 3.47 18.71
CA VAL A 144 -8.66 3.19 18.75
C VAL A 144 -8.25 3.11 20.22
N SER A 145 -7.19 2.36 20.52
CA SER A 145 -6.65 2.27 21.89
C SER A 145 -5.37 3.09 21.98
N LEU A 146 -5.44 4.22 22.70
CA LEU A 146 -4.39 5.22 22.79
C LEU A 146 -3.90 5.38 24.24
N GLU A 147 -2.65 5.80 24.41
CA GLU A 147 -2.07 6.06 25.73
C GLU A 147 -2.97 6.99 26.58
N GLY A 148 -3.22 6.57 27.84
CA GLY A 148 -4.03 7.35 28.78
C GLY A 148 -5.53 7.32 28.50
N ASP A 149 -6.00 6.39 27.66
CA ASP A 149 -7.40 6.20 27.28
C ASP A 149 -8.03 7.46 26.65
N VAL A 150 -7.23 8.26 25.93
CA VAL A 150 -7.76 9.33 25.09
C VAL A 150 -8.51 8.73 23.89
N THR A 151 -9.52 9.42 23.39
CA THR A 151 -10.40 8.90 22.32
C THR A 151 -9.98 9.32 20.92
N GLU A 152 -9.01 10.23 20.82
CA GLU A 152 -8.48 10.72 19.55
C GLU A 152 -7.04 11.17 19.72
N GLN A 153 -6.25 11.04 18.66
CA GLN A 153 -4.87 11.49 18.57
C GLN A 153 -4.61 12.07 17.18
N LEU A 154 -3.55 12.88 17.07
CA LEU A 154 -3.05 13.35 15.79
C LEU A 154 -2.27 12.20 15.15
N ILE A 155 -2.63 11.82 13.93
CA ILE A 155 -1.88 10.82 13.17
C ILE A 155 -0.43 11.28 13.04
N GLU A 156 0.48 10.33 13.05
CA GLU A 156 1.88 10.62 12.83
C GLU A 156 2.11 11.34 11.50
N GLY A 157 3.24 12.03 11.43
CA GLY A 157 3.59 12.84 10.28
C GLY A 157 2.84 14.15 10.10
N ILE A 158 1.83 14.44 10.93
CA ILE A 158 1.11 15.70 10.88
C ILE A 158 1.60 16.65 11.99
N PRO A 159 2.00 17.90 11.66
CA PRO A 159 2.46 18.84 12.67
C PRO A 159 1.35 19.18 13.69
N PRO A 160 1.67 19.26 15.00
CA PRO A 160 0.71 19.70 15.99
C PRO A 160 0.10 21.07 15.68
N GLY A 161 -1.22 21.19 15.85
CA GLY A 161 -1.94 22.44 15.59
C GLY A 161 -2.23 22.72 14.11
N SER A 162 -2.04 21.74 13.22
CA SER A 162 -2.36 21.86 11.79
C SER A 162 -3.85 22.06 11.51
N GLY A 163 -4.73 21.64 12.42
CA GLY A 163 -6.19 21.77 12.29
C GLY A 163 -6.86 20.67 11.46
N TYR A 164 -6.09 19.65 11.08
CA TYR A 164 -6.51 18.40 10.43
C TYR A 164 -5.66 17.26 11.00
N GLY A 165 -5.97 16.00 10.65
CA GLY A 165 -5.12 14.86 10.96
C GLY A 165 -5.50 14.13 12.26
N LEU A 166 -6.61 14.50 12.90
CA LEU A 166 -7.10 13.78 14.08
C LEU A 166 -7.84 12.52 13.65
N TYR A 167 -7.57 11.39 14.29
CA TYR A 167 -8.30 10.14 14.10
C TYR A 167 -8.79 9.57 15.43
N GLY A 168 -9.68 8.58 15.37
CA GLY A 168 -10.30 7.97 16.53
C GLY A 168 -11.66 8.56 16.85
N GLY A 169 -12.43 7.83 17.66
CA GLY A 169 -13.78 8.20 18.07
C GLY A 169 -14.53 7.03 18.69
N ASP A 170 -15.86 7.09 18.67
CA ASP A 170 -16.75 6.10 19.28
C ASP A 170 -17.66 5.39 18.26
N ASN A 171 -17.43 5.59 16.96
CA ASN A 171 -18.29 5.05 15.90
C ASN A 171 -17.64 3.88 15.14
N PRO A 172 -17.80 2.62 15.62
CA PRO A 172 -17.25 1.45 14.92
C PRO A 172 -17.85 1.21 13.53
N ASN A 173 -18.94 1.89 13.16
CA ASN A 173 -19.54 1.78 11.84
C ASN A 173 -19.26 3.02 10.97
N ASP A 174 -18.23 3.81 11.32
CA ASP A 174 -17.77 4.92 10.51
C ASP A 174 -17.47 4.47 9.06
N ASN A 175 -17.65 5.38 8.11
CA ASN A 175 -17.54 5.09 6.68
C ASN A 175 -16.75 6.20 5.99
N SER A 176 -15.46 5.94 5.81
CA SER A 176 -14.50 6.79 5.11
C SER A 176 -14.52 6.59 3.60
N GLY A 177 -15.37 5.69 3.08
CA GLY A 177 -15.64 5.52 1.66
C GLY A 177 -15.35 4.12 1.11
N SER A 178 -14.85 4.07 -0.13
CA SER A 178 -14.60 2.83 -0.87
C SER A 178 -13.32 3.01 -1.68
N ILE A 179 -12.34 2.14 -1.41
CA ILE A 179 -10.97 2.21 -1.89
C ILE A 179 -10.66 0.84 -2.50
N GLN A 180 -10.53 0.78 -3.83
CA GLN A 180 -10.19 -0.47 -4.51
C GLN A 180 -9.38 -0.30 -5.78
N TYR A 181 -8.52 -1.29 -6.05
CA TYR A 181 -7.56 -1.30 -7.16
C TYR A 181 -6.72 -0.03 -7.19
N ILE A 182 -6.00 0.19 -6.09
CA ILE A 182 -5.09 1.32 -5.93
C ILE A 182 -3.66 0.80 -5.82
N SER A 183 -2.77 1.39 -6.60
CA SER A 183 -1.32 1.15 -6.52
C SER A 183 -0.62 2.40 -5.99
N LEU A 184 0.03 2.29 -4.85
CA LEU A 184 0.75 3.35 -4.14
C LEU A 184 2.25 3.05 -4.26
N ARG A 185 2.99 3.92 -4.95
CA ARG A 185 4.37 3.61 -5.37
C ARG A 185 5.34 4.67 -4.89
N HIS A 186 6.52 4.25 -4.45
CA HIS A 186 7.65 5.13 -4.16
C HIS A 186 7.36 6.19 -3.06
N GLY A 187 6.45 5.88 -2.13
CA GLY A 187 6.08 6.72 -0.98
C GLY A 187 7.09 6.62 0.17
N GLY A 188 6.72 7.05 1.38
CA GLY A 188 7.54 6.89 2.58
C GLY A 188 8.43 8.09 2.90
N ALA A 189 8.16 9.28 2.37
CA ALA A 189 9.06 10.42 2.56
C ALA A 189 9.34 10.67 4.05
N ASN A 190 10.62 10.66 4.44
CA ASN A 190 10.99 10.91 5.83
C ASN A 190 10.66 12.36 6.20
N ILE A 191 9.93 12.52 7.32
CA ILE A 191 9.47 13.83 7.77
C ILE A 191 9.94 14.25 9.17
N GLY A 192 10.86 13.48 9.75
CA GLY A 192 11.47 13.70 11.05
C GLY A 192 12.31 12.50 11.48
N GLU A 193 12.98 12.60 12.63
CA GLU A 193 13.65 11.45 13.24
C GLU A 193 12.57 10.53 13.84
N GLY A 194 12.37 9.34 13.25
CA GLY A 194 11.31 8.39 13.64
C GLY A 194 9.92 8.96 13.44
N ASN A 195 9.71 9.65 12.32
CA ASN A 195 8.43 10.19 11.92
C ASN A 195 8.40 10.27 10.39
N GLU A 196 7.65 9.37 9.79
CA GLU A 196 7.56 9.14 8.36
C GLU A 196 6.07 9.04 7.97
N ILE A 197 5.75 8.94 6.67
CA ILE A 197 4.36 8.72 6.21
C ILE A 197 4.36 7.39 5.47
N ASN A 198 3.54 6.45 5.91
CA ASN A 198 3.45 5.12 5.32
C ASN A 198 2.81 5.13 3.93
N GLY A 199 2.93 4.02 3.21
CA GLY A 199 2.35 3.91 1.88
C GLY A 199 0.84 4.07 1.91
N PHE A 200 0.19 3.19 2.68
CA PHE A 200 -1.26 3.22 2.94
C PHE A 200 -1.55 3.22 4.45
N THR A 201 -1.89 4.38 4.98
CA THR A 201 -2.20 4.54 6.41
C THR A 201 -3.71 4.62 6.62
N THR A 202 -4.21 3.89 7.62
CA THR A 202 -5.55 4.14 8.16
C THR A 202 -5.49 4.42 9.66
N GLY A 203 -6.23 5.42 10.12
CA GLY A 203 -6.37 5.73 11.54
C GLY A 203 -7.84 5.73 11.93
N GLY A 204 -8.24 4.83 12.84
CA GLY A 204 -9.61 4.77 13.35
C GLY A 204 -10.68 4.63 12.26
N VAL A 205 -10.39 3.89 11.17
CA VAL A 205 -11.36 3.70 10.08
C VAL A 205 -12.38 2.61 10.44
N GLY A 206 -13.67 2.91 10.22
CA GLY A 206 -14.79 2.06 10.64
C GLY A 206 -15.22 0.99 9.64
N SER A 207 -15.95 -0.01 10.14
CA SER A 207 -16.51 -1.15 9.38
C SER A 207 -17.49 -0.79 8.24
N GLY A 208 -17.90 0.48 8.14
CA GLY A 208 -18.66 0.97 7.00
C GLY A 208 -17.81 1.24 5.75
N THR A 209 -16.48 1.22 5.88
CA THR A 209 -15.51 1.49 4.81
C THR A 209 -15.16 0.21 4.07
N HIS A 210 -14.99 0.29 2.75
CA HIS A 210 -14.55 -0.83 1.92
C HIS A 210 -13.12 -0.63 1.44
N ILE A 211 -12.21 -1.55 1.79
CA ILE A 211 -10.80 -1.53 1.38
C ILE A 211 -10.46 -2.87 0.73
N ASN A 212 -10.05 -2.86 -0.53
CA ASN A 212 -9.86 -4.09 -1.30
C ASN A 212 -8.92 -3.92 -2.51
N HIS A 213 -8.00 -4.84 -2.79
CA HIS A 213 -7.03 -4.72 -3.91
C HIS A 213 -6.16 -3.45 -3.76
N ILE A 214 -5.30 -3.47 -2.76
CA ILE A 214 -4.30 -2.42 -2.52
C ILE A 214 -2.92 -2.97 -2.85
N GLU A 215 -2.17 -2.24 -3.66
CA GLU A 215 -0.77 -2.49 -3.93
C GLU A 215 0.07 -1.36 -3.34
N VAL A 216 1.14 -1.73 -2.62
CA VAL A 216 2.15 -0.79 -2.15
C VAL A 216 3.53 -1.26 -2.60
N ILE A 217 4.26 -0.40 -3.31
CA ILE A 217 5.60 -0.73 -3.86
C ILE A 217 6.59 0.33 -3.43
N ALA A 218 7.76 -0.10 -2.97
CA ALA A 218 8.91 0.77 -2.73
C ALA A 218 8.58 1.97 -1.80
N ASN A 219 7.76 1.73 -0.77
CA ASN A 219 7.63 2.69 0.31
C ASN A 219 8.92 2.70 1.13
N LEU A 220 9.44 3.87 1.52
CA LEU A 220 10.66 3.93 2.35
C LEU A 220 10.39 3.45 3.77
N ASP A 221 9.19 3.72 4.27
CA ASP A 221 8.67 3.31 5.56
C ASP A 221 7.69 2.14 5.36
N ASP A 222 6.71 1.97 6.23
CA ASP A 222 5.76 0.86 6.12
C ASP A 222 4.97 0.82 4.83
N GLY A 223 4.67 -0.39 4.36
CA GLY A 223 3.76 -0.61 3.25
C GLY A 223 2.35 -0.19 3.61
N VAL A 224 1.79 -0.86 4.61
CA VAL A 224 0.45 -0.61 5.13
C VAL A 224 0.54 -0.50 6.64
N GLU A 225 -0.07 0.53 7.21
CA GLU A 225 -0.17 0.65 8.67
C GLU A 225 -1.59 1.02 9.09
N PHE A 226 -2.15 0.21 10.00
CA PHE A 226 -3.49 0.40 10.55
C PHE A 226 -3.44 0.74 12.04
N PHE A 227 -3.67 2.01 12.34
CA PHE A 227 -3.82 2.54 13.69
C PHE A 227 -5.26 2.37 14.18
N GLY A 228 -5.52 1.25 14.86
CA GLY A 228 -6.83 0.92 15.40
C GLY A 228 -7.94 0.88 14.35
N GLY A 229 -9.20 1.00 14.77
CA GLY A 229 -10.34 0.89 13.87
C GLY A 229 -10.88 -0.53 13.72
N THR A 230 -11.91 -0.65 12.88
CA THR A 230 -12.81 -1.83 12.83
C THR A 230 -13.15 -2.26 11.40
N HIS A 231 -12.53 -1.64 10.40
CA HIS A 231 -12.74 -1.99 9.00
C HIS A 231 -12.12 -3.34 8.66
N ASP A 232 -12.68 -4.01 7.65
CA ASP A 232 -12.03 -5.17 7.05
C ASP A 232 -11.24 -4.71 5.82
N ALA A 233 -10.15 -5.43 5.51
CA ALA A 233 -9.37 -5.23 4.30
C ALA A 233 -9.14 -6.58 3.59
N SER A 234 -9.03 -6.56 2.26
CA SER A 234 -8.71 -7.77 1.51
C SER A 234 -7.85 -7.53 0.28
N ASN A 235 -7.10 -8.55 -0.12
CA ASN A 235 -6.25 -8.52 -1.32
C ASN A 235 -5.25 -7.35 -1.24
N ILE A 236 -4.28 -7.48 -0.34
CA ILE A 236 -3.18 -6.51 -0.19
C ILE A 236 -1.92 -7.15 -0.76
N VAL A 237 -1.18 -6.41 -1.59
CA VAL A 237 0.14 -6.82 -2.05
C VAL A 237 1.16 -5.74 -1.71
N VAL A 238 2.27 -6.12 -1.10
CA VAL A 238 3.34 -5.20 -0.69
C VAL A 238 4.67 -5.70 -1.22
N TRP A 239 5.42 -4.83 -1.89
CA TRP A 239 6.71 -5.18 -2.50
C TRP A 239 7.82 -4.20 -2.18
N GLY A 240 8.85 -4.72 -1.52
CA GLY A 240 10.13 -4.06 -1.33
C GLY A 240 10.05 -2.75 -0.58
N VAL A 241 9.23 -2.69 0.47
CA VAL A 241 9.20 -1.55 1.39
C VAL A 241 10.44 -1.53 2.28
N GLY A 242 10.80 -0.36 2.81
CA GLY A 242 12.02 -0.15 3.56
C GLY A 242 11.93 -0.47 5.05
N ASP A 243 10.72 -0.50 5.60
CA ASP A 243 10.44 -0.92 6.98
C ASP A 243 9.47 -2.11 6.98
N ASP A 244 8.30 -2.02 7.63
CA ASP A 244 7.38 -3.13 7.79
C ASP A 244 6.34 -3.22 6.67
N SER A 245 6.06 -4.44 6.20
CA SER A 245 5.14 -4.59 5.07
C SER A 245 3.68 -4.38 5.47
N VAL A 246 3.29 -4.91 6.62
CA VAL A 246 1.98 -4.67 7.25
C VAL A 246 2.18 -4.49 8.74
N ASP A 247 1.89 -3.29 9.24
CA ASP A 247 1.88 -2.95 10.65
C ASP A 247 0.44 -2.73 11.16
N LEU A 248 0.14 -3.31 12.32
CA LEU A 248 -1.12 -3.15 13.05
C LEU A 248 -0.84 -2.67 14.47
N ASP A 249 -1.41 -1.51 14.82
CA ASP A 249 -1.24 -0.90 16.14
C ASP A 249 -2.60 -0.47 16.74
N GLN A 250 -2.59 -0.02 17.99
CA GLN A 250 -3.66 0.71 18.66
C GLN A 250 -4.99 -0.04 18.66
N ALA A 251 -4.89 -1.36 18.82
CA ALA A 251 -5.99 -2.30 18.92
C ALA A 251 -6.87 -2.39 17.66
N TYR A 252 -6.26 -2.42 16.47
CA TYR A 252 -6.99 -2.74 15.24
C TYR A 252 -7.76 -4.05 15.42
N SER A 253 -9.06 -4.03 15.13
CA SER A 253 -9.97 -5.15 15.42
C SER A 253 -10.70 -5.67 14.18
N GLY A 254 -10.17 -5.38 13.00
CA GLY A 254 -10.71 -5.82 11.73
C GLY A 254 -10.21 -7.19 11.27
N THR A 255 -10.79 -7.68 10.19
CA THR A 255 -10.27 -8.85 9.45
C THR A 255 -9.48 -8.40 8.23
N ILE A 256 -8.25 -8.88 8.12
CA ILE A 256 -7.41 -8.75 6.93
C ILE A 256 -7.32 -10.13 6.27
N ASN A 257 -7.66 -10.19 4.99
CA ASN A 257 -7.68 -11.46 4.26
C ASN A 257 -6.97 -11.35 2.91
N ASN A 258 -6.13 -12.34 2.60
CA ASN A 258 -5.38 -12.44 1.36
C ASN A 258 -4.31 -11.35 1.22
N VAL A 259 -3.12 -11.62 1.76
CA VAL A 259 -1.98 -10.69 1.77
C VAL A 259 -0.75 -11.34 1.15
N ALA A 260 -0.16 -10.72 0.14
CA ALA A 260 1.11 -11.16 -0.45
C ALA A 260 2.20 -10.12 -0.18
N ILE A 261 3.31 -10.57 0.41
CA ILE A 261 4.43 -9.70 0.77
C ILE A 261 5.68 -10.20 0.05
N VAL A 262 6.38 -9.31 -0.62
CA VAL A 262 7.67 -9.58 -1.26
C VAL A 262 8.72 -8.68 -0.63
N GLN A 263 9.46 -9.20 0.35
CA GLN A 263 10.51 -8.46 1.04
C GLN A 263 11.79 -8.45 0.19
N THR A 264 12.50 -7.32 0.26
CA THR A 264 13.80 -7.12 -0.40
C THR A 264 14.87 -6.82 0.64
N ASN A 265 16.14 -6.71 0.25
CA ASN A 265 17.23 -6.51 1.22
C ASN A 265 17.24 -5.19 2.01
N VAL A 266 16.21 -4.36 1.92
CA VAL A 266 16.02 -3.22 2.81
C VAL A 266 14.90 -3.43 3.83
N SER A 267 13.93 -4.31 3.55
CA SER A 267 12.75 -4.51 4.39
C SER A 267 13.12 -4.98 5.81
N ASP A 268 12.31 -4.59 6.79
CA ASP A 268 12.41 -5.04 8.18
C ASP A 268 11.55 -6.28 8.39
N HIS A 269 10.27 -6.13 8.78
CA HIS A 269 9.37 -7.26 9.00
C HIS A 269 8.31 -7.39 7.90
N GLY A 270 7.89 -8.62 7.64
CA GLY A 270 6.72 -8.88 6.79
C GLY A 270 5.44 -8.46 7.51
N LEU A 271 5.36 -8.76 8.80
CA LEU A 271 4.29 -8.33 9.69
C LEU A 271 4.93 -7.73 10.95
N GLU A 272 4.62 -6.49 11.29
CA GLU A 272 4.82 -5.98 12.65
C GLU A 272 3.44 -5.86 13.30
N ILE A 273 3.30 -6.38 14.51
CA ILE A 273 2.00 -6.45 15.18
C ILE A 273 2.18 -6.00 16.61
N ASP A 274 1.60 -4.84 16.88
CA ASP A 274 1.40 -4.26 18.19
C ASP A 274 -0.03 -4.52 18.70
N GLY A 275 -0.42 -3.83 19.77
CA GLY A 275 -1.75 -4.00 20.34
C GLY A 275 -2.21 -2.73 21.06
N PRO A 276 -3.19 -2.84 21.96
CA PRO A 276 -3.67 -1.70 22.72
C PRO A 276 -2.56 -0.89 23.41
N GLU A 277 -2.56 0.44 23.23
CA GLU A 277 -1.74 1.37 24.04
C GLU A 277 -2.48 1.86 25.29
N GLY A 278 -3.81 1.86 25.23
CA GLY A 278 -4.72 2.12 26.36
C GLY A 278 -5.26 0.84 27.00
N GLU A 279 -5.92 0.99 28.14
CA GLU A 279 -6.46 -0.11 28.93
C GLU A 279 -7.94 -0.38 28.62
N ALA A 280 -8.66 0.62 28.07
CA ALA A 280 -10.11 0.58 27.91
C ALA A 280 -10.59 -0.24 26.70
N LEU A 281 -9.77 -0.37 25.66
CA LEU A 281 -10.13 -1.05 24.40
C LEU A 281 -9.16 -2.21 24.12
N THR A 282 -9.72 -3.40 23.93
CA THR A 282 -8.98 -4.64 23.65
C THR A 282 -9.47 -5.24 22.32
N GLY A 283 -9.21 -4.52 21.24
CA GLY A 283 -9.45 -5.01 19.88
C GLY A 283 -8.54 -6.18 19.55
N GLU A 284 -9.10 -7.21 18.91
CA GLU A 284 -8.38 -8.40 18.45
C GLU A 284 -8.50 -8.47 16.93
N PHE A 285 -7.37 -8.44 16.24
CA PHE A 285 -7.35 -8.56 14.77
C PHE A 285 -7.58 -10.01 14.33
N THR A 286 -7.96 -10.19 13.07
CA THR A 286 -7.90 -11.49 12.40
C THR A 286 -7.15 -11.36 11.08
N LEU A 287 -6.06 -12.09 10.92
CA LEU A 287 -5.26 -12.14 9.70
C LEU A 287 -5.38 -13.54 9.08
N ASN A 288 -5.78 -13.60 7.81
CA ASN A 288 -5.99 -14.86 7.09
C ASN A 288 -5.30 -14.84 5.71
N ASN A 289 -4.76 -15.99 5.31
CA ASN A 289 -4.27 -16.24 3.95
C ASN A 289 -3.13 -15.27 3.59
N VAL A 290 -1.98 -15.43 4.24
CA VAL A 290 -0.82 -14.57 4.04
C VAL A 290 0.30 -15.36 3.39
N THR A 291 0.92 -14.84 2.33
CA THR A 291 2.19 -15.37 1.82
C THR A 291 3.28 -14.33 1.97
N ILE A 292 4.40 -14.69 2.60
CA ILE A 292 5.57 -13.82 2.75
C ILE A 292 6.75 -14.46 2.01
N PHE A 293 7.20 -13.76 0.97
CA PHE A 293 8.41 -14.07 0.23
C PHE A 293 9.54 -13.19 0.75
N SER A 294 10.42 -13.77 1.56
CA SER A 294 11.63 -13.12 2.03
C SER A 294 12.77 -13.44 1.06
N ASP A 295 13.31 -12.44 0.37
CA ASP A 295 14.42 -12.69 -0.57
C ASP A 295 15.68 -13.19 0.15
N ASN A 296 16.61 -13.75 -0.63
CA ASN A 296 17.90 -14.21 -0.15
C ASN A 296 19.07 -13.32 -0.61
N SER A 297 18.78 -12.08 -1.01
CA SER A 297 19.81 -11.18 -1.50
C SER A 297 20.67 -10.69 -0.31
N VAL A 298 21.86 -10.17 -0.63
CA VAL A 298 22.83 -9.80 0.41
C VAL A 298 22.30 -8.61 1.21
N SER A 299 22.20 -8.77 2.54
CA SER A 299 21.85 -7.66 3.43
C SER A 299 22.81 -6.49 3.25
N ASN A 300 22.26 -5.28 3.27
CA ASN A 300 23.03 -4.05 3.26
C ASN A 300 22.93 -3.35 4.63
N ALA A 301 23.57 -2.18 4.78
CA ALA A 301 23.60 -1.47 6.06
C ALA A 301 22.24 -0.90 6.51
N ASN A 302 21.27 -0.87 5.59
CA ASN A 302 19.91 -0.36 5.79
C ASN A 302 18.89 -1.52 5.80
N SER A 303 19.31 -2.75 6.10
CA SER A 303 18.44 -3.94 6.10
C SER A 303 17.96 -4.27 7.50
N GLY A 304 16.65 -4.41 7.70
CA GLY A 304 16.04 -4.96 8.91
C GLY A 304 15.91 -6.50 8.89
N ASN A 305 16.95 -7.22 8.46
CA ASN A 305 16.97 -8.71 8.41
C ASN A 305 15.90 -9.43 7.55
N ARG A 306 14.86 -8.76 7.03
CA ARG A 306 13.72 -9.39 6.32
C ARG A 306 13.05 -10.46 7.17
N GLU A 307 12.75 -10.14 8.41
CA GLU A 307 12.02 -11.03 9.32
C GLU A 307 10.60 -11.27 8.79
N TYR A 308 10.06 -12.48 8.96
CA TYR A 308 8.72 -12.80 8.52
C TYR A 308 7.67 -12.05 9.33
N ALA A 309 7.86 -11.98 10.65
CA ALA A 309 6.94 -11.28 11.53
C ALA A 309 7.56 -10.97 12.90
N GLN A 310 7.13 -9.87 13.52
CA GLN A 310 7.36 -9.55 14.92
C GLN A 310 6.03 -9.26 15.63
N PHE A 311 5.78 -9.95 16.74
CA PHE A 311 4.65 -9.69 17.63
C PHE A 311 5.18 -9.10 18.92
N ARG A 312 4.72 -7.89 19.26
CA ARG A 312 5.25 -7.13 20.39
C ARG A 312 4.16 -6.41 21.17
N SER A 313 4.57 -5.65 22.19
CA SER A 313 3.69 -4.89 23.09
C SER A 313 2.46 -5.68 23.55
N ASN A 314 1.23 -5.22 23.24
CA ASN A 314 -0.02 -5.86 23.64
C ASN A 314 -0.66 -6.68 22.51
N ALA A 315 0.10 -7.17 21.53
CA ALA A 315 -0.47 -7.86 20.37
C ALA A 315 -1.44 -8.98 20.78
N MET A 316 -2.61 -8.99 20.15
CA MET A 316 -3.70 -9.93 20.41
C MET A 316 -4.57 -10.08 19.16
N GLY A 317 -4.99 -11.31 18.87
CA GLY A 317 -5.70 -11.65 17.64
C GLY A 317 -5.38 -13.06 17.17
N SER A 318 -5.67 -13.32 15.89
CA SER A 318 -5.38 -14.61 15.27
C SER A 318 -4.70 -14.46 13.91
N VAL A 319 -3.71 -15.30 13.66
CA VAL A 319 -2.96 -15.40 12.40
C VAL A 319 -3.15 -16.80 11.84
N ASN A 320 -3.78 -16.90 10.67
CA ASN A 320 -4.22 -18.17 10.11
C ASN A 320 -3.82 -18.32 8.63
N ASN A 321 -3.51 -19.54 8.21
CA ASN A 321 -3.23 -19.90 6.81
C ASN A 321 -2.07 -19.07 6.24
N VAL A 322 -0.89 -19.20 6.83
CA VAL A 322 0.30 -18.43 6.43
C VAL A 322 1.30 -19.30 5.70
N LEU A 323 1.82 -18.84 4.56
CA LEU A 323 2.93 -19.45 3.84
C LEU A 323 4.17 -18.56 3.97
N LEU A 324 5.25 -19.12 4.52
CA LEU A 324 6.54 -18.44 4.66
C LEU A 324 7.55 -19.06 3.69
N VAL A 325 8.18 -18.21 2.87
CA VAL A 325 9.07 -18.64 1.78
C VAL A 325 10.35 -17.83 1.78
N GLY A 326 11.48 -18.51 1.68
CA GLY A 326 12.78 -17.89 1.46
C GLY A 326 13.50 -17.53 2.76
N GLY A 327 14.08 -16.35 2.83
CA GLY A 327 14.82 -15.84 3.98
C GLY A 327 16.31 -16.20 4.01
N THR A 328 17.01 -15.56 4.94
CA THR A 328 18.44 -15.74 5.20
C THR A 328 18.70 -16.20 6.64
N GLN A 329 19.95 -16.26 7.06
CA GLN A 329 20.25 -16.53 8.46
C GLN A 329 19.74 -15.36 9.32
N GLY A 330 18.87 -15.67 10.29
CA GLY A 330 18.26 -14.67 11.17
C GLY A 330 16.89 -14.18 10.70
N THR A 331 16.41 -14.59 9.53
CA THR A 331 15.01 -14.38 9.15
C THR A 331 14.12 -15.25 10.02
N ASP A 332 13.30 -14.63 10.86
CA ASP A 332 12.47 -15.31 11.86
C ASP A 332 11.03 -14.80 11.92
N PHE A 333 10.23 -15.47 12.74
CA PHE A 333 8.85 -15.17 13.07
C PHE A 333 8.79 -15.15 14.59
N THR A 334 8.70 -13.96 15.17
CA THR A 334 9.18 -13.70 16.53
C THR A 334 8.10 -13.21 17.46
N LEU A 335 8.11 -13.76 18.68
CA LEU A 335 7.47 -13.17 19.84
C LEU A 335 8.53 -12.35 20.60
N GLN A 336 8.33 -11.04 20.70
CA GLN A 336 9.31 -10.12 21.31
C GLN A 336 9.46 -10.38 22.82
N ASP A 337 10.62 -10.02 23.40
CA ASP A 337 10.83 -10.00 24.86
C ASP A 337 10.08 -8.83 25.52
N ASN A 338 8.76 -8.97 25.61
CA ASN A 338 7.84 -7.99 26.19
C ASN A 338 6.79 -8.70 27.07
N GLU A 339 6.64 -8.26 28.32
CA GLU A 339 5.75 -8.89 29.33
C GLU A 339 4.31 -9.04 28.83
N ASN A 340 3.78 -8.06 28.09
CA ASN A 340 2.39 -8.03 27.69
C ASN A 340 2.08 -9.04 26.56
N VAL A 341 2.93 -9.14 25.54
CA VAL A 341 2.71 -10.06 24.42
C VAL A 341 2.91 -11.51 24.87
N ILE A 342 3.86 -11.73 25.79
CA ILE A 342 4.08 -12.99 26.50
C ILE A 342 2.81 -13.43 27.23
N ASP A 343 2.20 -12.51 28.00
CA ASP A 343 0.96 -12.79 28.72
C ASP A 343 -0.21 -13.06 27.77
N ASN A 344 -0.34 -12.31 26.68
CA ASN A 344 -1.39 -12.54 25.70
C ASN A 344 -1.25 -13.90 25.01
N TYR A 345 -0.03 -14.30 24.65
CA TYR A 345 0.24 -15.63 24.11
C TYR A 345 -0.11 -16.73 25.12
N ASN A 346 0.40 -16.64 26.35
CA ASN A 346 0.16 -17.64 27.41
C ASN A 346 -1.33 -17.77 27.78
N ASN A 347 -2.11 -16.70 27.62
CA ASN A 347 -3.55 -16.68 27.86
C ASN A 347 -4.40 -16.96 26.60
N ALA A 348 -3.76 -17.36 25.48
CA ALA A 348 -4.40 -17.66 24.20
C ALA A 348 -5.23 -16.51 23.60
N LYS A 349 -4.82 -15.26 23.87
CA LYS A 349 -5.34 -14.06 23.20
C LYS A 349 -4.63 -13.78 21.88
N LEU A 350 -3.37 -14.21 21.74
CA LEU A 350 -2.65 -14.23 20.48
C LEU A 350 -2.50 -15.69 20.03
N THR A 351 -3.01 -16.02 18.84
CA THR A 351 -3.08 -17.40 18.36
C THR A 351 -2.60 -17.55 16.92
N PHE A 352 -2.03 -18.71 16.63
CA PHE A 352 -1.46 -19.06 15.34
C PHE A 352 -2.04 -20.39 14.87
N SER A 353 -2.39 -20.49 13.59
CA SER A 353 -2.86 -21.75 13.03
C SER A 353 -2.52 -21.92 11.55
N ASN A 354 -2.22 -23.16 11.17
CA ASN A 354 -2.06 -23.57 9.78
C ASN A 354 -0.99 -22.75 9.03
N ILE A 355 0.24 -22.78 9.54
CA ILE A 355 1.39 -22.13 8.92
C ILE A 355 2.24 -23.15 8.17
N GLU A 356 2.56 -22.90 6.92
CA GLU A 356 3.49 -23.72 6.14
C GLU A 356 4.77 -22.93 5.87
N VAL A 357 5.91 -23.61 5.97
CA VAL A 357 7.22 -22.98 5.80
C VAL A 357 8.05 -23.74 4.77
N VAL A 358 8.45 -23.06 3.71
CA VAL A 358 9.57 -23.50 2.88
C VAL A 358 10.83 -23.03 3.59
N LEU A 359 11.49 -23.94 4.32
CA LEU A 359 12.58 -23.56 5.21
C LEU A 359 13.72 -22.81 4.49
N PRO A 360 14.22 -21.70 5.08
CA PRO A 360 15.46 -21.08 4.63
C PRO A 360 16.61 -22.10 4.63
N SER A 361 17.53 -22.01 3.66
CA SER A 361 18.67 -22.93 3.58
C SER A 361 19.62 -22.90 4.80
N SER A 362 19.54 -21.82 5.59
CA SER A 362 20.25 -21.63 6.86
C SER A 362 19.57 -22.29 8.06
N ALA A 363 18.30 -22.65 7.95
CA ALA A 363 17.50 -23.25 9.02
C ALA A 363 17.52 -24.78 8.93
N SER A 364 17.47 -25.43 10.10
CA SER A 364 17.45 -26.88 10.26
C SER A 364 16.10 -27.42 10.74
N GLY A 365 15.25 -26.54 11.29
CA GLY A 365 13.91 -26.86 11.76
C GLY A 365 13.07 -25.61 12.02
N LEU A 366 11.85 -25.81 12.52
CA LEU A 366 10.94 -24.71 12.86
C LEU A 366 11.49 -23.87 14.03
N GLU A 367 12.30 -24.47 14.89
CA GLU A 367 12.95 -23.80 16.02
C GLU A 367 13.96 -22.71 15.61
N ASP A 368 14.44 -22.74 14.36
CA ASP A 368 15.33 -21.71 13.80
C ASP A 368 14.54 -20.57 13.13
N VAL A 369 13.21 -20.72 12.99
CA VAL A 369 12.31 -19.74 12.37
C VAL A 369 11.38 -19.13 13.39
N PHE A 370 10.78 -19.90 14.30
CA PHE A 370 9.85 -19.40 15.31
C PHE A 370 10.56 -19.11 16.63
N ILE A 371 10.81 -17.84 16.92
CA ILE A 371 11.68 -17.42 18.02
C ILE A 371 10.87 -16.80 19.15
N ASP A 372 11.00 -17.37 20.35
CA ASP A 372 10.65 -16.71 21.60
C ASP A 372 11.87 -15.95 22.12
N SER A 373 11.87 -14.63 21.90
CA SER A 373 12.98 -13.77 22.34
C SER A 373 13.08 -13.65 23.86
N SER A 374 11.98 -13.90 24.59
CA SER A 374 11.92 -13.83 26.06
C SER A 374 12.44 -15.09 26.75
N GLY A 375 12.21 -16.26 26.13
CA GLY A 375 12.37 -17.57 26.75
C GLY A 375 11.39 -17.84 27.91
N LEU A 376 10.31 -17.06 28.03
CA LEU A 376 9.29 -17.16 29.07
C LEU A 376 8.01 -17.84 28.58
N THR A 377 7.92 -18.20 27.29
CA THR A 377 6.79 -18.91 26.70
C THR A 377 7.21 -20.28 26.16
N SER A 378 6.22 -21.02 25.66
CA SER A 378 6.44 -22.24 24.88
C SER A 378 6.46 -22.00 23.37
N PHE A 379 6.42 -20.74 22.88
CA PHE A 379 6.17 -20.40 21.48
C PHE A 379 7.06 -21.14 20.48
N THR A 380 8.39 -21.12 20.66
CA THR A 380 9.33 -21.88 19.80
C THR A 380 9.03 -23.38 19.78
N SER A 381 8.73 -23.98 20.93
CA SER A 381 8.41 -25.42 21.00
C SER A 381 7.02 -25.74 20.45
N ASP A 382 6.07 -24.83 20.62
CA ASP A 382 4.69 -24.95 20.17
C ASP A 382 4.53 -24.76 18.67
N ALA A 383 5.54 -24.25 17.97
CA ALA A 383 5.56 -24.15 16.51
C ALA A 383 5.16 -25.47 15.81
N ASN A 384 5.54 -26.63 16.34
CA ASN A 384 5.15 -27.93 15.79
C ASN A 384 3.63 -28.23 15.89
N ASN A 385 2.87 -27.46 16.67
CA ASN A 385 1.42 -27.61 16.82
C ASN A 385 0.64 -26.78 15.79
N PHE A 386 1.22 -25.69 15.28
CA PHE A 386 0.55 -24.76 14.38
C PHE A 386 1.24 -24.57 13.04
N ALA A 387 2.50 -25.02 12.89
CA ALA A 387 3.29 -24.90 11.68
C ALA A 387 3.83 -26.26 11.19
N ASN A 388 4.04 -26.38 9.87
CA ASN A 388 4.71 -27.51 9.25
C ASN A 388 5.68 -27.09 8.14
N ILE A 389 6.75 -27.86 7.99
CA ILE A 389 7.73 -27.66 6.93
C ILE A 389 7.22 -28.33 5.65
N ILE A 390 7.28 -27.61 4.52
CA ILE A 390 7.02 -28.14 3.17
C ILE A 390 8.29 -28.04 2.32
N ASN A 391 8.38 -28.80 1.23
CA ASN A 391 9.63 -28.86 0.45
C ASN A 391 9.79 -27.70 -0.53
N ASN A 392 8.68 -27.22 -1.09
CA ASN A 392 8.62 -26.19 -2.11
C ASN A 392 7.24 -25.52 -2.11
N ILE A 393 7.14 -24.38 -2.79
CA ILE A 393 5.92 -23.57 -2.86
C ILE A 393 4.77 -24.33 -3.51
N ASP A 394 5.02 -25.20 -4.50
CA ASP A 394 3.96 -25.97 -5.19
C ASP A 394 3.26 -27.00 -4.26
N ASP A 395 3.90 -27.36 -3.14
CA ASP A 395 3.31 -28.24 -2.12
C ASP A 395 2.37 -27.48 -1.17
N ALA A 396 2.33 -26.15 -1.24
CA ALA A 396 1.58 -25.33 -0.29
C ALA A 396 0.06 -25.52 -0.41
N SER A 397 -0.60 -25.56 0.75
CA SER A 397 -2.06 -25.65 0.89
C SER A 397 -2.67 -24.41 1.57
N VAL A 398 -1.82 -23.49 2.00
CA VAL A 398 -2.16 -22.22 2.65
C VAL A 398 -1.47 -21.05 1.95
N GLY A 399 -1.71 -19.84 2.47
CA GLY A 399 -1.15 -18.60 1.92
C GLY A 399 -2.16 -17.84 1.07
N ALA A 400 -1.68 -16.77 0.47
CA ALA A 400 -2.45 -15.89 -0.41
C ALA A 400 -2.79 -16.57 -1.75
N ASP A 401 -3.99 -16.30 -2.25
CA ASP A 401 -4.32 -16.49 -3.67
C ASP A 401 -3.66 -15.37 -4.47
N LEU A 402 -2.59 -15.70 -5.20
CA LEU A 402 -1.83 -14.72 -5.97
C LEU A 402 -2.51 -14.30 -7.27
N SER A 403 -3.51 -15.06 -7.74
CA SER A 403 -4.20 -14.78 -9.02
C SER A 403 -5.04 -13.50 -8.98
N VAL A 404 -5.45 -13.05 -7.79
CA VAL A 404 -6.18 -11.77 -7.66
C VAL A 404 -5.28 -10.55 -7.87
N PHE A 405 -3.96 -10.72 -7.93
CA PHE A 405 -3.00 -9.63 -8.11
C PHE A 405 -2.54 -9.45 -9.56
N GLU A 406 -3.09 -10.18 -10.53
CA GLU A 406 -2.71 -10.09 -11.97
C GLU A 406 -2.76 -8.67 -12.56
N TRP A 407 -3.52 -7.76 -11.94
CA TRP A 407 -3.63 -6.35 -12.32
C TRP A 407 -2.45 -5.47 -11.89
N SER A 408 -1.66 -5.94 -10.93
CA SER A 408 -0.72 -5.13 -10.16
C SER A 408 0.69 -5.15 -10.78
N TRP A 409 1.49 -4.12 -10.53
CA TRP A 409 2.88 -4.11 -11.03
C TRP A 409 3.73 -5.17 -10.35
N THR A 410 3.50 -5.42 -9.05
CA THR A 410 4.15 -6.49 -8.29
C THR A 410 3.97 -7.84 -8.98
N TYR A 411 2.76 -8.18 -9.43
CA TYR A 411 2.54 -9.45 -10.14
C TYR A 411 3.36 -9.55 -11.43
N GLN A 412 3.47 -8.46 -12.19
CA GLN A 412 4.21 -8.45 -13.45
C GLN A 412 5.73 -8.52 -13.25
N ALA A 413 6.24 -7.92 -12.17
CA ALA A 413 7.67 -7.67 -12.01
C ALA A 413 8.36 -8.50 -10.92
N ALA A 414 7.65 -8.88 -9.86
CA ALA A 414 8.24 -9.60 -8.72
C ALA A 414 8.32 -11.13 -8.91
N GLU A 415 7.71 -11.67 -9.97
CA GLU A 415 7.73 -13.10 -10.34
C GLU A 415 7.44 -14.05 -9.15
N PHE A 416 6.19 -14.02 -8.65
CA PHE A 416 5.65 -14.88 -7.58
C PHE A 416 6.06 -16.36 -7.61
#